data_AF-A0A151SYI6-F1
#
_entry.id   AF-A0A151SYI6-F1
#
_cell.length_a   1.000
_cell.length_b   1.000
_cell.length_c   1.000
_cell.angle_alpha   90.00
_cell.angle_beta   90.00
_cell.angle_gamma   90.00
#
_symmetry.space_group_name_H-M   'P 1'
#
loop_
_entity.id
_entity.type
_entity.pdbx_description
1 polymer ?
#
loop_
_entity_poly.entity_id
_entity_poly.type
_entity_poly.pdbx_seq_one_letter_code
_entity_poly.pdbx_strand_id
1 'polypeptide(L)'
;NWIFDSNETKFTSGYVFTLGGGAIVWRSVKQSIIARSTMKLEFVALEMTSIETEWLRNFLVNILLGMKPTPSVSIHCDNQSAIVIAKNKSYNGKNRHIQLRHNIVKQLLKDGTISINYVKSEETWQIL
;
A
#
# COMPACT_ATOMS: atom_id res chain seq x y z
N ASN A 1 13.96 -35.79 -5.27
CA ASN A 1 14.22 -35.29 -3.91
C ASN A 1 13.42 -34.03 -3.65
N TRP A 2 12.20 -34.22 -3.15
CA TRP A 2 11.32 -33.16 -2.67
C TRP A 2 11.83 -32.65 -1.33
N ILE A 3 12.28 -31.40 -1.29
CA ILE A 3 12.37 -30.64 -0.05
C ILE A 3 11.23 -29.64 -0.11
N PHE A 4 10.10 -30.02 0.52
CA PHE A 4 9.07 -29.07 0.91
C PHE A 4 9.65 -28.29 2.08
N ASP A 5 10.33 -27.17 1.78
CA ASP A 5 10.93 -26.32 2.81
C ASP A 5 9.79 -25.60 3.56
N SER A 6 9.60 -26.03 4.80
CA SER A 6 8.48 -25.74 5.68
C SER A 6 8.58 -24.38 6.37
N ASN A 7 8.91 -23.32 5.63
CA ASN A 7 9.05 -21.96 6.16
C ASN A 7 8.35 -20.90 5.28
N GLU A 8 7.16 -21.22 4.74
CA GLU A 8 6.26 -20.20 4.23
C GLU A 8 5.66 -19.41 5.41
N THR A 9 6.36 -18.36 5.85
CA THR A 9 5.76 -17.37 6.75
C THR A 9 4.60 -16.70 6.01
N LYS A 10 3.37 -17.11 6.32
CA LYS A 10 2.15 -16.62 5.67
C LYS A 10 1.77 -15.29 6.31
N PHE A 11 2.06 -14.20 5.61
CA PHE A 11 1.63 -12.87 6.02
C PHE A 11 0.28 -12.53 5.40
N THR A 12 -0.60 -11.91 6.18
CA THR A 12 -1.85 -11.35 5.70
C THR A 12 -1.70 -9.83 5.73
N SER A 13 -1.98 -9.19 4.59
CA SER A 13 -2.01 -7.73 4.50
C SER A 13 -3.42 -7.26 4.18
N GLY A 14 -3.84 -6.15 4.75
CA GLY A 14 -5.14 -5.56 4.49
C GLY A 14 -5.12 -4.05 4.44
N TYR A 15 -6.24 -3.48 3.98
CA TYR A 15 -6.53 -2.06 4.04
C TYR A 15 -8.03 -1.84 4.19
N VAL A 16 -8.39 -0.69 4.78
CA VAL A 16 -9.76 -0.18 4.87
C VAL A 16 -9.72 1.30 4.48
N PHE A 17 -10.60 1.69 3.57
CA PHE A 17 -10.89 3.08 3.24
C PHE A 17 -12.14 3.52 3.97
N THR A 18 -12.07 4.69 4.60
CA THR A 18 -13.20 5.30 5.31
C THR A 18 -13.61 6.62 4.67
N LEU A 19 -14.91 6.88 4.59
CA LEU A 19 -15.49 8.16 4.15
C LEU A 19 -16.57 8.58 5.15
N GLY A 20 -16.49 9.81 5.67
CA GLY A 20 -17.46 10.34 6.64
C GLY A 20 -17.50 9.56 7.96
N GLY A 21 -16.41 8.89 8.34
CA GLY A 21 -16.35 8.04 9.54
C GLY A 21 -16.84 6.60 9.36
N GLY A 22 -17.36 6.24 8.17
CA GLY A 22 -17.77 4.87 7.83
C GLY A 22 -16.79 4.18 6.89
N ALA A 23 -16.62 2.87 7.00
CA ALA A 23 -15.85 2.06 6.05
C ALA A 23 -16.61 1.92 4.72
N ILE A 24 -15.95 2.17 3.60
CA ILE A 24 -16.54 2.11 2.25
C ILE A 24 -15.92 1.02 1.38
N VAL A 25 -14.64 0.72 1.58
CA VAL A 25 -13.90 -0.33 0.85
C VAL A 25 -12.93 -0.97 1.82
N TRP A 26 -12.84 -2.29 1.79
CA TRP A 26 -11.84 -3.02 2.56
C TRP A 26 -11.33 -4.21 1.77
N ARG A 27 -10.12 -4.66 2.11
CA ARG A 27 -9.54 -5.86 1.55
C ARG A 27 -8.60 -6.49 2.56
N SER A 28 -8.65 -7.81 2.68
CA SER A 28 -7.67 -8.60 3.41
C SER A 28 -7.17 -9.72 2.50
N VAL A 29 -5.84 -9.79 2.30
CA VAL A 29 -5.20 -10.73 1.38
C VAL A 29 -4.09 -11.46 2.09
N LYS A 30 -4.16 -12.78 2.06
CA LYS A 30 -3.03 -13.63 2.40
C LYS A 30 -2.00 -13.53 1.28
N GLN A 31 -0.85 -12.92 1.57
CA GLN A 31 0.20 -12.76 0.59
C GLN A 31 0.82 -14.13 0.27
N SER A 32 0.76 -14.53 -1.00
CA SER A 32 1.47 -15.70 -1.54
C SER A 32 2.91 -15.36 -1.96
N ILE A 33 3.35 -14.12 -1.73
CA ILE A 33 4.67 -13.66 -2.11
C ILE A 33 5.68 -14.22 -1.12
N ILE A 34 6.57 -15.08 -1.62
CA ILE A 34 7.75 -15.53 -0.88
C ILE A 34 8.75 -14.36 -0.83
N ALA A 35 8.69 -13.56 0.23
CA ALA A 35 9.67 -12.52 0.49
C ALA A 35 10.54 -12.86 1.69
N ARG A 36 11.85 -12.68 1.56
CA ARG A 36 12.82 -12.87 2.64
C ARG A 36 12.76 -11.80 3.75
N SER A 37 11.87 -10.83 3.67
CA SER A 37 11.78 -9.72 4.64
C SER A 37 10.38 -9.16 4.70
N THR A 38 9.89 -8.94 5.92
CA THR A 38 8.61 -8.30 6.23
C THR A 38 8.45 -6.95 5.54
N MET A 39 9.52 -6.15 5.47
CA MET A 39 9.54 -4.87 4.75
C MET A 39 9.08 -4.99 3.29
N LYS A 40 9.46 -6.07 2.58
CA LYS A 40 9.05 -6.25 1.18
C LYS A 40 7.55 -6.54 1.06
N LEU A 41 7.00 -7.27 2.01
CA LEU A 41 5.58 -7.62 2.06
C LEU A 41 4.73 -6.40 2.38
N GLU A 42 5.16 -5.60 3.35
CA GLU A 42 4.53 -4.33 3.68
C GLU A 42 4.63 -3.32 2.54
N PHE A 43 5.76 -3.28 1.84
CA PHE A 43 5.88 -2.43 0.66
C PHE A 43 4.93 -2.88 -0.48
N VAL A 44 4.72 -4.18 -0.66
CA VAL A 44 3.74 -4.68 -1.63
C VAL A 44 2.31 -4.35 -1.19
N ALA A 45 1.97 -4.49 0.09
CA ALA A 45 0.66 -4.10 0.62
C ALA A 45 0.39 -2.60 0.38
N LEU A 46 1.39 -1.76 0.66
CA LEU A 46 1.36 -0.32 0.42
C LEU A 46 1.12 0.01 -1.05
N GLU A 47 1.80 -0.67 -1.98
CA GLU A 47 1.59 -0.47 -3.41
C GLU A 47 0.20 -0.90 -3.87
N MET A 48 -0.30 -2.06 -3.42
CA MET A 48 -1.66 -2.50 -3.73
C MET A 48 -2.71 -1.51 -3.22
N THR A 49 -2.53 -1.00 -2.00
CA THR A 49 -3.39 0.04 -1.42
C THR A 49 -3.33 1.32 -2.24
N SER A 50 -2.14 1.70 -2.75
CA SER A 50 -1.95 2.90 -3.56
C SER A 50 -2.72 2.84 -4.89
N ILE A 51 -2.69 1.69 -5.57
CA ILE A 51 -3.45 1.47 -6.81
C ILE A 51 -4.96 1.53 -6.54
N GLU A 52 -5.42 0.87 -5.48
CA GLU A 52 -6.84 0.92 -5.11
C GLU A 52 -7.28 2.34 -4.74
N THR A 53 -6.41 3.08 -4.06
CA THR A 53 -6.64 4.49 -3.68
C THR A 53 -6.85 5.37 -4.92
N GLU A 54 -5.99 5.21 -5.94
CA GLU A 54 -6.13 5.94 -7.20
C GLU A 54 -7.46 5.60 -7.89
N TRP A 55 -7.79 4.31 -7.98
CA TRP A 55 -9.05 3.88 -8.59
C TRP A 55 -10.27 4.45 -7.85
N LEU A 56 -10.29 4.32 -6.52
CA LEU A 56 -11.38 4.80 -5.68
C LEU A 56 -11.51 6.32 -5.76
N ARG A 57 -10.40 7.06 -5.75
CA ARG A 57 -10.39 8.51 -5.94
C ARG A 57 -10.99 8.89 -7.29
N ASN A 58 -10.55 8.25 -8.37
CA ASN A 58 -11.06 8.53 -9.71
C ASN A 58 -12.56 8.19 -9.82
N PHE A 59 -13.00 7.08 -9.23
CA PHE A 59 -14.40 6.69 -9.16
C PHE A 59 -15.26 7.74 -8.43
N LEU A 60 -14.83 8.18 -7.24
CA LEU A 60 -15.55 9.19 -6.45
C LEU A 60 -15.63 10.55 -7.14
N VAL A 61 -14.56 10.96 -7.83
CA VAL A 61 -14.53 12.21 -8.61
C VAL A 61 -15.52 12.17 -9.76
N ASN A 62 -15.55 11.07 -10.50
CA ASN A 62 -16.37 10.92 -11.68
C ASN A 62 -17.86 10.78 -11.36
N ILE A 63 -18.22 10.15 -10.23
CA ILE A 63 -19.61 9.80 -9.93
C ILE A 63 -20.26 10.71 -8.90
N LEU A 64 -19.59 11.02 -7.79
CA LEU A 64 -20.26 11.62 -6.64
C LEU A 64 -20.09 13.13 -6.52
N LEU A 65 -18.94 13.67 -6.95
CA LEU A 65 -18.53 14.97 -6.41
C LEU A 65 -18.22 16.03 -7.46
N GLY A 66 -17.76 15.68 -8.67
CA GLY A 66 -17.32 16.68 -9.66
C GLY A 66 -16.26 17.66 -9.11
N MET A 67 -15.69 17.38 -7.94
CA MET A 67 -14.85 18.30 -7.18
C MET A 67 -13.49 18.39 -7.85
N LYS A 68 -13.11 19.61 -8.23
CA LYS A 68 -11.75 19.96 -8.64
C LYS A 68 -11.32 21.21 -7.86
N PRO A 69 -10.11 21.24 -7.28
CA PRO A 69 -9.10 20.18 -7.25
C PRO A 69 -9.36 19.13 -6.16
N THR A 70 -9.05 17.87 -6.45
CA THR A 70 -9.22 16.77 -5.50
C THR A 70 -8.00 16.58 -4.62
N PRO A 71 -8.17 16.59 -3.28
CA PRO A 71 -7.06 16.43 -2.36
C PRO A 71 -6.40 15.05 -2.50
N SER A 72 -5.14 14.98 -2.06
CA SER A 72 -4.43 13.72 -1.92
C SER A 72 -5.11 12.83 -0.88
N VAL A 73 -5.18 11.52 -1.12
CA VAL A 73 -5.66 10.57 -0.12
C VAL A 73 -4.51 10.15 0.79
N SER A 74 -4.72 10.21 2.11
CA SER A 74 -3.72 9.78 3.10
C SER A 74 -3.75 8.26 3.29
N ILE A 75 -2.62 7.61 3.07
CA ILE A 75 -2.39 6.20 3.39
C ILE A 75 -1.56 6.14 4.68
N HIS A 76 -2.08 5.41 5.67
CA HIS A 76 -1.40 5.16 6.94
C HIS A 76 -0.63 3.83 6.86
N CYS A 77 0.64 3.85 7.25
CA CYS A 77 1.51 2.67 7.23
C CYS A 77 2.34 2.64 8.52
N ASP A 78 2.46 1.48 9.15
CA ASP A 78 3.22 1.28 10.38
C ASP A 78 4.65 0.74 10.15
N ASN A 79 4.99 0.41 8.89
CA ASN A 79 6.32 -0.04 8.52
C ASN A 79 7.17 1.09 7.96
N GLN A 80 7.99 1.69 8.82
CA GLN A 80 8.89 2.78 8.45
C GLN A 80 9.85 2.41 7.30
N SER A 81 10.32 1.16 7.23
CA SER A 81 11.20 0.72 6.15
C SER A 81 10.48 0.67 4.79
N ALA A 82 9.20 0.28 4.77
CA ALA A 82 8.38 0.33 3.56
C ALA A 82 8.14 1.78 3.11
N ILE A 83 7.87 2.70 4.05
CA ILE A 83 7.71 4.13 3.77
C ILE A 83 9.00 4.72 3.18
N VAL A 84 10.16 4.40 3.76
CA VAL A 84 11.45 4.87 3.26
C VAL A 84 11.69 4.40 1.82
N ILE A 85 11.38 3.14 1.51
CA ILE A 85 11.47 2.64 0.13
C ILE A 85 10.55 3.42 -0.80
N ALA A 86 9.28 3.58 -0.42
CA ALA A 86 8.29 4.29 -1.24
C ALA A 86 8.71 5.73 -1.57
N LYS A 87 9.25 6.45 -0.57
CA LYS A 87 9.69 7.85 -0.72
C LYS A 87 11.07 8.02 -1.36
N ASN A 88 11.82 6.93 -1.54
CA ASN A 88 13.17 7.02 -2.11
C ASN A 88 13.16 7.48 -3.58
N LYS A 89 14.16 8.27 -3.98
CA LYS A 89 14.31 8.75 -5.36
C LYS A 89 14.50 7.60 -6.34
N SER A 90 15.16 6.53 -5.93
CA SER A 90 15.34 5.31 -6.74
C SER A 90 15.28 4.09 -5.83
N TYR A 91 14.79 2.98 -6.37
CA TYR A 91 14.93 1.70 -5.71
C TYR A 91 16.31 1.11 -6.03
N ASN A 92 17.10 0.85 -4.99
CA ASN A 92 18.48 0.37 -5.13
C ASN A 92 18.60 -1.16 -5.00
N GLY A 93 17.48 -1.87 -5.00
CA GLY A 93 17.47 -3.33 -4.85
C GLY A 93 17.53 -4.08 -6.19
N LYS A 94 17.89 -5.37 -6.13
CA LYS A 94 18.07 -6.23 -7.32
C LYS A 94 16.76 -6.83 -7.88
N ASN A 95 15.63 -6.68 -7.18
CA ASN A 95 14.37 -7.32 -7.59
C ASN A 95 13.57 -6.42 -8.55
N ARG A 96 13.50 -6.82 -9.83
CA ARG A 96 12.77 -6.10 -10.88
C ARG A 96 11.29 -5.89 -10.60
N HIS A 97 10.60 -6.87 -9.99
CA HIS A 97 9.18 -6.73 -9.65
C HIS A 97 8.95 -5.68 -8.58
N ILE A 98 9.87 -5.56 -7.62
CA ILE A 98 9.80 -4.50 -6.59
C ILE A 98 10.15 -3.13 -7.18
N GLN A 99 11.10 -3.06 -8.13
CA GLN A 99 11.42 -1.82 -8.84
C GLN A 99 10.19 -1.27 -9.60
N LEU A 100 9.42 -2.14 -10.26
CA LEU A 100 8.20 -1.72 -10.97
C LEU A 100 7.17 -1.14 -10.00
N ARG A 101 6.91 -1.85 -8.89
CA ARG A 101 5.99 -1.40 -7.83
C ARG A 101 6.44 -0.07 -7.21
N HIS A 102 7.74 0.10 -6.99
CA HIS A 102 8.34 1.36 -6.54
C HIS A 102 8.05 2.52 -7.50
N ASN A 103 8.24 2.30 -8.80
CA ASN A 103 7.96 3.33 -9.79
C ASN A 103 6.49 3.78 -9.79
N ILE A 104 5.55 2.84 -9.61
CA ILE A 104 4.11 3.13 -9.52
C ILE A 104 3.82 4.00 -8.29
N VAL A 105 4.20 3.56 -7.09
CA VAL A 105 3.96 4.31 -5.84
C VAL A 105 4.60 5.70 -5.90
N LYS A 106 5.83 5.78 -6.42
CA LYS A 106 6.55 7.05 -6.59
C LYS A 106 5.82 8.00 -7.53
N GLN A 107 5.25 7.50 -8.63
CA GLN A 107 4.48 8.32 -9.56
C GLN A 107 3.22 8.87 -8.87
N LEU A 108 2.49 8.04 -8.14
CA LEU A 108 1.29 8.45 -7.40
C LEU A 108 1.58 9.50 -6.32
N LEU A 109 2.73 9.40 -5.64
CA LEU A 109 3.21 10.41 -4.70
C LEU A 109 3.55 11.72 -5.40
N LYS A 110 4.23 11.64 -6.55
CA LYS A 110 4.64 12.82 -7.33
C LYS A 110 3.44 13.58 -7.89
N ASP A 111 2.40 12.86 -8.31
CA ASP A 111 1.18 13.44 -8.87
C ASP A 111 0.25 13.98 -7.78
N GLY A 112 0.58 13.78 -6.50
CA GLY A 112 -0.25 14.21 -5.36
C GLY A 112 -1.54 13.39 -5.22
N THR A 113 -1.65 12.26 -5.91
CA THR A 113 -2.80 11.34 -5.79
C THR A 113 -2.88 10.76 -4.38
N ILE A 114 -1.72 10.40 -3.82
CA ILE A 114 -1.59 9.82 -2.49
C ILE A 114 -0.57 10.58 -1.65
N SER A 115 -0.72 10.49 -0.32
CA SER A 115 0.30 10.82 0.66
C SER A 115 0.48 9.64 1.61
N ILE A 116 1.68 9.45 2.16
CA ILE A 116 1.98 8.32 3.06
C ILE A 116 2.47 8.85 4.40
N ASN A 117 1.76 8.48 5.45
CA ASN A 117 2.03 8.89 6.82
C ASN A 117 2.33 7.68 7.69
N TYR A 118 3.33 7.83 8.55
CA TYR A 118 3.65 6.82 9.55
C TYR A 118 2.64 6.89 10.69
N VAL A 119 2.14 5.73 11.11
CA VAL A 119 1.23 5.57 12.25
C VAL A 119 1.73 4.41 13.10
N LYS A 120 1.63 4.49 14.43
CA LYS A 120 2.10 3.38 15.29
C LYS A 120 1.17 2.17 15.16
N SER A 121 1.73 0.97 15.32
CA SER A 121 0.97 -0.30 15.20
C SER A 121 -0.27 -0.34 16.13
N GLU A 122 -0.18 0.27 17.31
CA GLU A 122 -1.29 0.38 18.28
C GLU A 122 -2.47 1.24 17.78
N GLU A 123 -2.21 2.17 16.86
CA GLU A 123 -3.21 3.04 16.24
C GLU A 123 -3.75 2.43 14.92
N THR A 124 -3.13 1.36 14.42
CA THR A 124 -3.50 0.66 13.17
C THR A 124 -4.46 -0.52 13.39
N TRP A 125 -4.69 -0.96 14.64
CA TRP A 125 -5.67 -2.02 14.96
C TRP A 125 -7.14 -1.68 14.63
N GLN A 126 -7.43 -0.47 14.13
CA GLN A 126 -8.72 -0.15 13.51
C GLN A 126 -8.81 -0.53 12.02
N ILE A 127 -7.71 -1.02 11.42
CA ILE A 127 -7.59 -1.39 10.02
C ILE A 127 -6.80 -2.70 9.91
N LEU A 128 -7.50 -3.83 10.01
CA LEU A 128 -7.04 -5.17 9.57
C LEU A 128 -7.84 -5.61 8.34
#